data_AF-A0A243Q5A1-F1
#
_entry.id   AF-A0A243Q5A1-F1
#
_cell.length_a   1.000
_cell.length_b   1.000
_cell.length_c   1.000
_cell.angle_alpha   90.00
_cell.angle_beta   90.00
_cell.angle_gamma   90.00
#
_symmetry.space_group_name_H-M   'P 1'
#
loop_
_entity.id
_entity.type
_entity.pdbx_description
1 polymer ?
#
loop_
_entity_poly.entity_id
_entity_poly.type
_entity_poly.pdbx_seq_one_letter_code
_entity_poly.pdbx_strand_id
1 'polypeptide(L)'
;MKRPSIVPAAIALGVGALALVIALVLSFVPFSSAGTVEPTPAFRAQKSLDEVLFKMATSPAAKFTGRVTYKYDDERGEGTVEFDDLIVTTSNTAEGTITLGSQQGEYRQIGNSPFISAPGALWTELLVDAEKTNLDTGPLDNKWASTRFTSMPRLGTILGPDNLAGDIGNIEAGDAPALGAELPAPNKGTPDARRWPTTDPPIEFVGDDKVKIGAWEVTFDPETKNVTNVKGQSVQGPVTYDIDAAVSLQPADQAQKVFANQRALVSDLVSVPAPGLWMKQPVVSSRQTGACTTSSCAFDYTVQGSPYTDDVRGHFNYGLTLNFAVGNRPPGALGGECKVVLRVDFGRNGTTRCAATNLPPDTNIASRYSFTYLAFIDSTETELNDLIDNNEKQTNTEIVYVRTGNKEPAQARFGASVTGLPSYYAIKRGDYVFDGIGTDGNLHITFGEGYREHITGGTFDPSWEGTEVLRKQMQQQVTAAGDAKVVYFVAEEETASALRALIAAENQSDNISAFYYD
;
A
#
# COMPACT_ATOMS: atom_id res chain seq x y z
N MET A 1 27.48 23.77 -56.53
CA MET A 1 26.19 24.04 -55.85
C MET A 1 26.18 23.26 -54.54
N LYS A 2 26.32 23.93 -53.39
CA LYS A 2 26.28 23.29 -52.07
C LYS A 2 24.81 23.11 -51.67
N ARG A 3 24.40 21.88 -51.33
CA ARG A 3 23.07 21.59 -50.79
C ARG A 3 22.92 22.30 -49.44
N PRO A 4 21.81 23.00 -49.16
CA PRO A 4 21.57 23.56 -47.84
C PRO A 4 21.33 22.43 -46.83
N SER A 5 22.01 22.53 -45.69
CA SER A 5 21.86 21.64 -44.56
C SER A 5 20.47 21.79 -43.95
N ILE A 6 19.77 20.67 -43.74
CA ILE A 6 18.42 20.58 -43.15
C ILE A 6 18.49 20.63 -41.61
N VAL A 7 19.70 20.63 -41.04
CA VAL A 7 19.96 20.58 -39.60
C VAL A 7 19.44 21.81 -38.82
N PRO A 8 19.49 23.06 -39.32
CA PRO A 8 18.98 24.21 -38.57
C PRO A 8 17.44 24.23 -38.46
N ALA A 9 16.73 23.69 -39.46
CA ALA A 9 15.27 23.69 -39.49
C ALA A 9 14.67 22.64 -38.54
N ALA A 10 15.32 21.49 -38.38
CA ALA A 10 14.89 20.44 -37.45
C ALA A 10 15.12 20.85 -35.97
N ILE A 11 16.23 21.55 -35.68
CA ILE A 11 16.51 22.07 -34.32
C ILE A 11 15.57 23.23 -33.99
N ALA A 12 15.26 24.11 -34.95
CA ALA A 12 14.30 25.20 -34.75
C ALA A 12 12.86 24.70 -34.56
N LEU A 13 12.45 23.60 -35.21
CA LEU A 13 11.14 22.96 -35.00
C LEU A 13 11.07 22.20 -33.67
N GLY A 14 12.15 21.52 -33.25
CA GLY A 14 12.21 20.81 -31.97
C GLY A 14 12.20 21.76 -30.76
N VAL A 15 12.98 22.85 -30.82
CA VAL A 15 12.96 23.91 -29.80
C VAL A 15 11.67 24.71 -29.87
N GLY A 16 11.13 24.94 -31.07
CA GLY A 16 9.84 25.60 -31.27
C GLY A 16 8.67 24.81 -30.68
N ALA A 17 8.64 23.49 -30.84
CA ALA A 17 7.61 22.62 -30.27
C ALA A 17 7.74 22.52 -28.73
N LEU A 18 8.96 22.40 -28.19
CA LEU A 18 9.17 22.39 -26.74
C LEU A 18 8.81 23.75 -26.12
N ALA A 19 9.16 24.86 -26.77
CA ALA A 19 8.78 26.20 -26.34
C ALA A 19 7.28 26.44 -26.48
N LEU A 20 6.61 25.87 -27.50
CA LEU A 20 5.15 25.96 -27.65
C LEU A 20 4.43 25.14 -26.59
N VAL A 21 4.94 23.95 -26.23
CA VAL A 21 4.39 23.12 -25.15
C VAL A 21 4.63 23.76 -23.79
N ILE A 22 5.82 24.30 -23.52
CA ILE A 22 6.09 25.09 -22.30
C ILE A 22 5.23 26.36 -22.28
N ALA A 23 5.05 27.02 -23.42
CA ALA A 23 4.16 28.17 -23.53
C ALA A 23 2.68 27.78 -23.35
N LEU A 24 2.24 26.61 -23.81
CA LEU A 24 0.89 26.07 -23.59
C LEU A 24 0.67 25.64 -22.12
N VAL A 25 1.71 25.12 -21.46
CA VAL A 25 1.69 24.83 -20.02
C VAL A 25 1.67 26.13 -19.19
N LEU A 26 2.35 27.18 -19.64
CA LEU A 26 2.40 28.49 -18.97
C LEU A 26 1.21 29.42 -19.30
N SER A 27 0.59 29.29 -20.48
CA SER A 27 -0.49 30.20 -20.95
C SER A 27 -1.90 29.76 -20.53
N PHE A 28 -2.04 28.60 -19.91
CA PHE A 28 -3.32 28.09 -19.42
C PHE A 28 -3.40 27.96 -17.90
N VAL A 29 -2.53 28.66 -17.14
CA VAL A 29 -2.88 29.00 -15.74
C VAL A 29 -4.03 30.01 -15.82
N PRO A 30 -5.23 29.69 -15.30
CA PRO A 30 -6.36 30.60 -15.43
C PRO A 30 -6.10 31.78 -14.51
N PHE A 31 -5.78 32.95 -15.06
CA PHE A 31 -6.39 34.25 -14.73
C PHE A 31 -5.75 35.35 -15.60
N SER A 32 -6.40 35.70 -16.72
CA SER A 32 -6.96 37.04 -16.93
C SER A 32 -7.22 37.35 -18.42
N SER A 33 -8.42 37.86 -18.67
CA SER A 33 -8.65 38.80 -19.75
C SER A 33 -7.99 40.13 -19.35
N ALA A 34 -7.18 40.68 -20.27
CA ALA A 34 -6.46 41.95 -20.20
C ALA A 34 -5.18 42.00 -19.33
N GLY A 35 -4.03 41.84 -20.00
CA GLY A 35 -2.74 42.42 -19.60
C GLY A 35 -1.94 41.64 -18.55
N THR A 36 -1.09 40.71 -19.02
CA THR A 36 0.05 40.08 -18.29
C THR A 36 -0.06 40.09 -16.77
N VAL A 37 -1.01 39.33 -16.22
CA VAL A 37 -1.11 39.10 -14.78
C VAL A 37 -0.06 38.07 -14.39
N GLU A 38 0.87 38.47 -13.52
CA GLU A 38 1.79 37.53 -12.88
C GLU A 38 0.98 36.47 -12.11
N PRO A 39 1.43 35.19 -12.06
CA PRO A 39 0.73 34.15 -11.31
C PRO A 39 0.46 34.60 -9.87
N THR A 40 -0.70 34.28 -9.30
CA THR A 40 -1.02 34.64 -7.91
C THR A 40 0.04 34.10 -6.95
N PRO A 41 0.24 34.70 -5.76
CA PRO A 41 1.16 34.17 -4.76
C PRO A 41 0.92 32.67 -4.46
N ALA A 42 -0.36 32.25 -4.41
CA ALA A 42 -0.74 30.85 -4.21
C ALA A 42 -0.29 29.94 -5.37
N PHE A 43 -0.44 30.37 -6.63
CA PHE A 43 0.07 29.60 -7.78
C PHE A 43 1.60 29.51 -7.79
N ARG A 44 2.32 30.56 -7.37
CA ARG A 44 3.77 30.51 -7.22
C ARG A 44 4.19 29.56 -6.09
N ALA A 45 3.45 29.58 -4.98
CA ALA A 45 3.65 28.66 -3.86
C ALA A 45 3.43 27.21 -4.28
N GLN A 46 2.34 26.94 -5.00
CA GLN A 46 2.06 25.63 -5.56
C GLN A 46 3.17 25.16 -6.49
N LYS A 47 3.63 26.01 -7.40
CA LYS A 47 4.72 25.65 -8.32
C LYS A 47 6.01 25.31 -7.57
N SER A 48 6.38 26.12 -6.57
CA SER A 48 7.56 25.84 -5.74
C SER A 48 7.39 24.55 -4.94
N LEU A 49 6.20 24.30 -4.41
CA LEU A 49 5.88 23.07 -3.69
C LEU A 49 5.95 21.86 -4.62
N ASP A 50 5.42 21.95 -5.84
CA ASP A 50 5.49 20.86 -6.83
C ASP A 50 6.94 20.50 -7.16
N GLU A 51 7.81 21.50 -7.36
CA GLU A 51 9.24 21.26 -7.60
C GLU A 51 9.88 20.51 -6.42
N VAL A 52 9.54 20.89 -5.19
CA VAL A 52 10.01 20.24 -3.96
C VAL A 52 9.48 18.81 -3.82
N LEU A 53 8.16 18.61 -4.02
CA LEU A 53 7.50 17.31 -3.88
C LEU A 53 7.90 16.35 -5.00
N PHE A 54 8.04 16.80 -6.24
CA PHE A 54 8.51 15.96 -7.34
C PHE A 54 9.97 15.55 -7.14
N LYS A 55 10.80 16.43 -6.57
CA LYS A 55 12.15 16.05 -6.19
C LYS A 55 12.17 14.98 -5.09
N MET A 56 11.27 15.08 -4.10
CA MET A 56 11.12 14.04 -3.09
C MET A 56 10.63 12.73 -3.70
N ALA A 57 9.56 12.77 -4.50
CA ALA A 57 8.95 11.60 -5.13
C ALA A 57 9.89 10.85 -6.08
N THR A 58 10.84 11.56 -6.70
CA THR A 58 11.85 10.96 -7.59
C THR A 58 13.12 10.50 -6.86
N SER A 59 13.22 10.75 -5.55
CA SER A 59 14.36 10.30 -4.75
C SER A 59 14.26 8.78 -4.51
N PRO A 60 15.26 7.96 -4.86
CA PRO A 60 15.20 6.51 -4.70
C PRO A 60 14.93 6.06 -3.25
N ALA A 61 15.41 6.85 -2.28
CA ALA A 61 15.09 6.69 -0.88
C ALA A 61 15.12 8.03 -0.14
N ALA A 62 14.58 8.04 1.07
CA ALA A 62 14.76 9.10 2.05
C ALA A 62 15.03 8.48 3.42
N LYS A 63 15.81 9.20 4.22
CA LYS A 63 16.09 8.87 5.61
C LYS A 63 15.28 9.78 6.52
N PHE A 64 14.65 9.21 7.53
CA PHE A 64 13.75 9.88 8.44
C PHE A 64 14.20 9.73 9.89
N THR A 65 14.11 10.84 10.64
CA THR A 65 14.21 10.85 12.11
C THR A 65 13.01 11.64 12.64
N GLY A 66 12.24 11.04 13.54
CA GLY A 66 11.00 11.66 14.03
C GLY A 66 10.00 10.61 14.50
N ARG A 67 8.72 10.87 14.23
CA ARG A 67 7.63 10.01 14.70
C ARG A 67 6.44 10.00 13.76
N VAL A 68 5.68 8.90 13.85
CA VAL A 68 4.34 8.74 13.30
C VAL A 68 3.42 8.35 14.45
N THR A 69 2.43 9.18 14.74
CA THR A 69 1.33 8.84 15.64
C THR A 69 0.18 8.31 14.81
N TYR A 70 -0.34 7.14 15.16
CA TYR A 70 -1.49 6.53 14.51
C TYR A 70 -2.69 6.54 15.43
N LYS A 71 -3.87 6.67 14.84
CA LYS A 71 -5.15 6.58 15.53
C LYS A 71 -6.13 5.79 14.67
N TYR A 72 -6.57 4.65 15.19
CA TYR A 72 -7.65 3.85 14.63
C TYR A 72 -8.99 4.30 15.21
N ASP A 73 -10.04 4.22 14.40
CA ASP A 73 -11.42 4.44 14.84
C ASP A 73 -12.02 3.21 15.56
N ASP A 74 -11.23 2.15 15.79
CA ASP A 74 -11.62 0.88 16.42
C ASP A 74 -10.86 0.58 17.72
N GLU A 75 -10.98 -0.65 18.23
CA GLU A 75 -10.36 -1.12 19.48
C GLU A 75 -8.82 -1.12 19.48
N ARG A 76 -8.17 -0.94 18.32
CA ARG A 76 -6.70 -0.79 18.22
C ARG A 76 -6.20 0.53 18.80
N GLY A 77 -7.09 1.52 18.93
CA GLY A 77 -6.80 2.78 19.62
C GLY A 77 -5.71 3.63 18.95
N GLU A 78 -4.91 4.30 19.76
CA GLU A 78 -3.85 5.21 19.32
C GLU A 78 -2.48 4.78 19.83
N GLY A 79 -1.43 5.15 19.10
CA GLY A 79 -0.05 4.93 19.51
C GLY A 79 0.93 5.77 18.72
N THR A 80 2.18 5.83 19.19
CA THR A 80 3.25 6.60 18.54
C THR A 80 4.44 5.70 18.29
N VAL A 81 4.90 5.69 17.05
CA VAL A 81 6.16 5.06 16.65
C VAL A 81 7.18 6.16 16.44
N GLU A 82 8.28 6.10 17.19
CA GLU A 82 9.45 6.95 16.98
C GLU A 82 10.50 6.17 16.18
N PHE A 83 11.29 6.87 15.39
CA PHE A 83 12.37 6.28 14.61
C PHE A 83 13.55 7.23 14.51
N ASP A 84 14.73 6.63 14.53
CA ASP A 84 16.00 7.32 14.28
C ASP A 84 16.68 6.63 13.09
N ASP A 85 17.04 7.42 12.08
CA ASP A 85 17.68 6.95 10.85
C ASP A 85 16.90 5.85 10.08
N LEU A 86 15.56 5.91 10.06
CA LEU A 86 14.73 5.01 9.24
C LEU A 86 14.91 5.35 7.76
N ILE A 87 15.40 4.40 6.96
CA ILE A 87 15.51 4.56 5.50
C ILE A 87 14.28 3.94 4.86
N VAL A 88 13.64 4.69 3.95
CA VAL A 88 12.47 4.26 3.19
C VAL A 88 12.70 4.53 1.70
N THR A 89 12.44 3.55 0.85
CA THR A 89 12.52 3.65 -0.61
C THR A 89 11.19 4.09 -1.21
N THR A 90 11.20 4.54 -2.47
CA THR A 90 9.98 4.82 -3.26
C THR A 90 9.17 3.58 -3.63
N SER A 91 9.63 2.38 -3.29
CA SER A 91 8.89 1.13 -3.46
C SER A 91 8.34 0.59 -2.14
N ASN A 92 8.05 1.48 -1.19
CA ASN A 92 7.54 1.18 0.14
C ASN A 92 8.44 0.28 0.99
N THR A 93 9.69 0.10 0.57
CA THR A 93 10.62 -0.77 1.27
C THR A 93 11.33 0.04 2.35
N ALA A 94 11.43 -0.49 3.57
CA ALA A 94 12.01 0.27 4.68
C ALA A 94 12.91 -0.58 5.57
N GLU A 95 13.92 0.06 6.17
CA GLU A 95 14.73 -0.51 7.23
C GLU A 95 15.18 0.54 8.24
N GLY A 96 15.28 0.12 9.50
CA GLY A 96 15.82 0.96 10.57
C GLY A 96 15.48 0.42 11.94
N THR A 97 15.61 1.29 12.94
CA THR A 97 15.23 1.01 14.31
C THR A 97 14.02 1.88 14.67
N ILE A 98 13.05 1.27 15.33
CA ILE A 98 11.86 1.96 15.82
C ILE A 98 11.74 1.82 17.33
N THR A 99 11.07 2.77 17.94
CA THR A 99 10.72 2.77 19.36
C THR A 99 9.21 2.93 19.50
N LEU A 100 8.61 2.05 20.29
CA LEU A 100 7.20 2.08 20.68
C LEU A 100 7.16 2.07 22.21
N GLY A 101 6.64 3.13 22.82
CA GLY A 101 6.70 3.30 24.28
C GLY A 101 8.14 3.27 24.79
N SER A 102 8.47 2.30 25.65
CA SER A 102 9.83 2.10 26.15
C SER A 102 10.60 0.98 25.44
N GLN A 103 10.02 0.38 24.41
CA GLN A 103 10.57 -0.79 23.72
C GLN A 103 11.16 -0.38 22.37
N GLN A 104 12.34 -0.90 22.08
CA GLN A 104 13.03 -0.67 20.81
C GLN A 104 13.10 -1.97 20.01
N GLY A 105 12.95 -1.89 18.69
CA GLY A 105 13.03 -3.03 17.80
C GLY A 105 13.62 -2.68 16.45
N GLU A 106 14.15 -3.69 15.77
CA GLU A 106 14.56 -3.58 14.37
C GLU A 106 13.33 -3.72 13.47
N TYR A 107 13.17 -2.79 12.53
CA TYR A 107 12.05 -2.76 11.60
C TYR A 107 12.53 -3.06 10.18
N ARG A 108 11.76 -3.90 9.46
CA ARG A 108 11.95 -4.17 8.04
C ARG A 108 10.60 -4.19 7.35
N GLN A 109 10.49 -3.56 6.20
CA GLN A 109 9.34 -3.68 5.32
C GLN A 109 9.84 -4.01 3.91
N ILE A 110 9.37 -5.12 3.34
CA ILE A 110 9.66 -5.51 1.96
C ILE A 110 8.40 -5.24 1.14
N GLY A 111 8.40 -4.21 0.29
CA GLY A 111 7.18 -3.74 -0.36
C GLY A 111 6.09 -3.40 0.65
N ASN A 112 4.98 -4.12 0.66
CA ASN A 112 3.88 -3.92 1.63
C ASN A 112 3.86 -4.94 2.79
N SER A 113 4.94 -5.71 2.97
CA SER A 113 5.07 -6.75 4.00
C SER A 113 5.97 -6.28 5.15
N PRO A 114 5.40 -5.86 6.30
CA PRO A 114 6.17 -5.35 7.43
C PRO A 114 6.52 -6.46 8.45
N PHE A 115 7.72 -6.34 9.02
CA PHE A 115 8.32 -7.23 9.99
C PHE A 115 9.03 -6.42 11.08
N ILE A 116 9.02 -6.94 12.30
CA ILE A 116 9.79 -6.38 13.41
C ILE A 116 10.48 -7.50 14.19
N SER A 117 11.69 -7.25 14.66
CA SER A 117 12.37 -8.04 15.67
C SER A 117 12.54 -7.18 16.93
N ALA A 118 11.86 -7.57 18.01
CA ALA A 118 11.77 -6.76 19.22
C ALA A 118 11.58 -7.63 20.48
N PRO A 119 11.82 -7.07 21.68
CA PRO A 119 11.49 -7.74 22.93
C PRO A 119 10.00 -8.12 23.02
N GLY A 120 9.71 -9.23 23.69
CA GLY A 120 8.35 -9.76 23.86
C GLY A 120 7.32 -8.75 24.39
N ALA A 121 7.77 -7.78 25.19
CA ALA A 121 6.93 -6.73 25.76
C ALA A 121 6.28 -5.82 24.68
N LEU A 122 6.98 -5.55 23.58
CA LEU A 122 6.48 -4.67 22.50
C LEU A 122 5.19 -5.22 21.89
N TRP A 123 5.08 -6.55 21.74
CA TRP A 123 3.87 -7.20 21.20
C TRP A 123 2.63 -7.01 22.06
N THR A 124 2.79 -6.73 23.36
CA THR A 124 1.63 -6.45 24.22
C THR A 124 1.01 -5.10 23.91
N GLU A 125 1.78 -4.15 23.37
CA GLU A 125 1.32 -2.81 22.98
C GLU A 125 0.68 -2.80 21.58
N LEU A 126 1.16 -3.67 20.67
CA LEU A 126 0.68 -3.73 19.28
C LEU A 126 -0.60 -4.52 19.06
N LEU A 127 -1.04 -5.28 20.07
CA LEU A 127 -2.15 -6.21 19.98
C LEU A 127 -3.33 -5.74 20.83
N VAL A 128 -4.55 -6.02 20.38
CA VAL A 128 -5.76 -5.83 21.19
C VAL A 128 -6.01 -7.04 22.12
N ASP A 129 -6.85 -6.89 23.12
CA ASP A 129 -7.06 -7.95 24.14
C ASP A 129 -7.63 -9.24 23.55
N ALA A 130 -8.47 -9.14 22.52
CA ALA A 130 -9.00 -10.29 21.81
C ALA A 130 -7.89 -11.11 21.13
N GLU A 131 -6.89 -10.46 20.54
CA GLU A 131 -5.74 -11.08 19.87
C GLU A 131 -4.83 -11.82 20.87
N LYS A 132 -4.66 -11.27 22.08
CA LYS A 132 -3.79 -11.82 23.13
C LYS A 132 -4.35 -13.09 23.78
N THR A 133 -5.66 -13.33 23.67
CA THR A 133 -6.31 -14.45 24.36
C THR A 133 -5.76 -15.78 23.85
N ASN A 134 -5.07 -16.54 24.71
CA ASN A 134 -4.38 -17.79 24.37
C ASN A 134 -3.19 -17.65 23.41
N LEU A 135 -2.70 -16.44 23.13
CA LEU A 135 -1.52 -16.27 22.27
C LEU A 135 -0.25 -16.78 22.99
N ASP A 136 0.56 -17.57 22.29
CA ASP A 136 1.90 -17.94 22.73
C ASP A 136 2.91 -16.85 22.31
N THR A 137 3.29 -16.00 23.25
CA THR A 137 4.24 -14.90 23.03
C THR A 137 5.70 -15.33 23.20
N GLY A 138 5.96 -16.53 23.73
CA GLY A 138 7.33 -17.02 23.97
C GLY A 138 8.22 -17.02 22.71
N PRO A 139 7.71 -17.48 21.55
CA PRO A 139 8.47 -17.46 20.29
C PRO A 139 8.71 -16.09 19.67
N LEU A 140 8.13 -15.01 20.21
CA LEU A 140 8.23 -13.65 19.63
C LEU A 140 9.43 -12.85 20.14
N ASP A 141 10.02 -13.25 21.26
CA ASP A 141 11.07 -12.46 21.92
C ASP A 141 12.35 -12.41 21.07
N ASN A 142 12.68 -11.21 20.58
CA ASN A 142 13.83 -10.94 19.71
C ASN A 142 13.87 -11.83 18.45
N LYS A 143 12.69 -12.15 17.93
CA LYS A 143 12.50 -12.87 16.67
C LYS A 143 11.75 -11.99 15.69
N TRP A 144 12.10 -12.11 14.41
CA TRP A 144 11.32 -11.53 13.33
C TRP A 144 9.90 -12.08 13.39
N ALA A 145 8.93 -11.18 13.39
CA ALA A 145 7.52 -11.49 13.28
C ALA A 145 6.82 -10.42 12.44
N SER A 146 5.76 -10.82 11.72
CA SER A 146 5.01 -9.92 10.85
C SER A 146 4.08 -9.05 11.67
N THR A 147 4.05 -7.76 11.34
CA THR A 147 3.16 -6.78 11.95
C THR A 147 1.93 -6.47 11.10
N ARG A 148 1.75 -7.17 9.97
CA ARG A 148 0.67 -6.95 8.98
C ARG A 148 -0.73 -6.89 9.60
N PHE A 149 -0.95 -7.69 10.65
CA PHE A 149 -2.24 -7.86 11.30
C PHE A 149 -2.30 -7.21 12.69
N THR A 150 -1.38 -6.29 12.99
CA THR A 150 -1.30 -5.57 14.27
C THR A 150 -1.65 -4.10 14.08
N SER A 151 -1.65 -3.30 15.16
CA SER A 151 -1.81 -1.85 15.07
C SER A 151 -0.58 -1.10 14.52
N MET A 152 0.53 -1.81 14.23
CA MET A 152 1.76 -1.18 13.75
C MET A 152 1.56 -0.58 12.34
N PRO A 153 1.87 0.71 12.14
CA PRO A 153 1.84 1.33 10.82
C PRO A 153 2.82 0.68 9.83
N ARG A 154 2.43 0.63 8.55
CA ARG A 154 3.33 0.27 7.45
C ARG A 154 4.16 1.49 7.07
N LEU A 155 5.21 1.75 7.84
CA LEU A 155 6.04 2.95 7.71
C LEU A 155 6.59 3.13 6.30
N GLY A 156 6.92 2.04 5.60
CA GLY A 156 7.39 2.13 4.22
C GLY A 156 6.32 2.67 3.27
N THR A 157 5.06 2.32 3.49
CA THR A 157 3.92 2.82 2.70
C THR A 157 3.61 4.27 3.03
N ILE A 158 3.69 4.66 4.31
CA ILE A 158 3.34 6.01 4.78
C ILE A 158 4.43 7.04 4.47
N LEU A 159 5.71 6.65 4.65
CA LEU A 159 6.87 7.52 4.52
C LEU A 159 7.63 7.32 3.21
N GLY A 160 7.14 6.45 2.32
CA GLY A 160 7.64 6.30 0.95
C GLY A 160 7.74 7.67 0.29
N PRO A 161 8.90 8.08 -0.27
CA PRO A 161 9.07 9.45 -0.77
C PRO A 161 8.02 9.87 -1.81
N ASP A 162 7.56 8.95 -2.64
CA ASP A 162 6.49 9.14 -3.62
C ASP A 162 5.10 9.21 -2.99
N ASN A 163 4.75 8.27 -2.11
CA ASN A 163 3.47 8.27 -1.40
C ASN A 163 3.32 9.52 -0.53
N LEU A 164 4.36 9.87 0.23
CA LEU A 164 4.34 11.04 1.09
C LEU A 164 4.27 12.33 0.28
N ALA A 165 4.92 12.40 -0.89
CA ALA A 165 4.78 13.53 -1.80
C ALA A 165 3.36 13.64 -2.36
N GLY A 166 2.76 12.50 -2.71
CA GLY A 166 1.36 12.39 -3.11
C GLY A 166 0.42 12.88 -2.02
N ASP A 167 0.55 12.36 -0.80
CA ASP A 167 -0.27 12.70 0.37
C ASP A 167 -0.18 14.19 0.74
N ILE A 168 1.05 14.73 0.83
CA ILE A 168 1.26 16.17 1.08
C ILE A 168 0.63 17.00 -0.03
N GLY A 169 0.84 16.56 -1.27
CA GLY A 169 0.37 17.25 -2.46
C GLY A 169 -1.13 17.16 -2.65
N ASN A 170 -1.89 16.31 -1.93
CA ASN A 170 -3.28 16.00 -2.23
C ASN A 170 -4.31 16.86 -1.47
N ILE A 171 -4.73 17.97 -2.08
CA ILE A 171 -5.80 18.83 -1.54
C ILE A 171 -7.21 18.31 -1.86
N GLU A 172 -7.34 17.40 -2.82
CA GLU A 172 -8.63 16.91 -3.33
C GLU A 172 -9.33 15.96 -2.35
N ALA A 173 -8.59 15.39 -1.40
CA ALA A 173 -9.12 14.50 -0.37
C ALA A 173 -10.04 15.22 0.64
N GLY A 174 -9.81 16.52 0.89
CA GLY A 174 -10.60 17.32 1.83
C GLY A 174 -11.59 18.24 1.11
N ASP A 175 -11.06 19.21 0.37
CA ASP A 175 -11.83 20.27 -0.28
C ASP A 175 -11.51 20.28 -1.79
N ALA A 176 -12.27 19.49 -2.56
CA ALA A 176 -12.11 19.44 -4.00
C ALA A 176 -12.31 20.85 -4.63
N PRO A 177 -11.41 21.30 -5.51
CA PRO A 177 -11.50 22.65 -6.07
C PRO A 177 -12.67 22.77 -7.05
N ALA A 178 -13.22 23.97 -7.17
CA ALA A 178 -14.19 24.26 -8.22
C ALA A 178 -13.51 24.20 -9.61
N LEU A 179 -14.06 23.42 -10.53
CA LEU A 179 -13.44 23.13 -11.83
C LEU A 179 -13.96 24.01 -12.96
N GLY A 180 -13.07 24.37 -13.88
CA GLY A 180 -13.35 25.17 -15.06
C GLY A 180 -13.76 24.34 -16.27
N ALA A 181 -13.52 24.89 -17.46
CA ALA A 181 -13.75 24.17 -18.72
C ALA A 181 -12.76 23.01 -18.90
N GLU A 182 -13.20 21.99 -19.66
CA GLU A 182 -12.38 20.85 -20.04
C GLU A 182 -11.12 21.26 -20.81
N LEU A 183 -10.02 20.61 -20.46
CA LEU A 183 -8.78 20.70 -21.19
C LEU A 183 -8.88 19.94 -22.52
N PRO A 184 -8.26 20.47 -23.59
CA PRO A 184 -8.41 19.92 -24.93
C PRO A 184 -7.81 18.53 -25.15
N ALA A 185 -6.89 18.09 -24.29
CA ALA A 185 -6.23 16.79 -24.37
C ALA A 185 -5.73 16.34 -22.98
N PRO A 186 -5.52 15.03 -22.75
CA PRO A 186 -5.84 13.93 -23.66
C PRO A 186 -7.31 13.47 -23.60
N ASN A 187 -8.03 13.76 -22.51
CA ASN A 187 -9.30 13.11 -22.15
C ASN A 187 -10.56 13.94 -22.46
N LYS A 188 -10.49 14.92 -23.37
CA LYS A 188 -11.65 15.79 -23.64
C LYS A 188 -12.87 14.96 -24.05
N GLY A 189 -14.04 15.26 -23.48
CA GLY A 189 -15.29 14.55 -23.78
C GLY A 189 -15.39 13.14 -23.20
N THR A 190 -14.47 12.73 -22.32
CA THR A 190 -14.60 11.49 -21.53
C THR A 190 -14.86 11.81 -20.05
N PRO A 191 -15.40 10.86 -19.26
CA PRO A 191 -15.57 11.05 -17.82
C PRO A 191 -14.28 11.45 -17.08
N ASP A 192 -13.09 10.99 -17.53
CA ASP A 192 -11.77 11.37 -16.98
C ASP A 192 -11.20 12.66 -17.59
N ALA A 193 -12.01 13.50 -18.23
CA ALA A 193 -11.59 14.81 -18.71
C ALA A 193 -10.96 15.63 -17.59
N ARG A 194 -9.83 16.26 -17.90
CA ARG A 194 -9.09 17.11 -16.96
C ARG A 194 -9.58 18.56 -17.10
N ARG A 195 -9.58 19.31 -16.00
CA ARG A 195 -10.03 20.71 -15.92
C ARG A 195 -9.03 21.49 -15.06
N TRP A 196 -8.79 22.76 -15.39
CA TRP A 196 -8.06 23.64 -14.46
C TRP A 196 -9.00 24.10 -13.33
N PRO A 197 -8.49 24.26 -12.09
CA PRO A 197 -9.27 24.82 -11.01
C PRO A 197 -9.58 26.30 -11.30
N THR A 198 -10.73 26.77 -10.81
CA THR A 198 -11.23 28.15 -10.97
C THR A 198 -10.91 29.04 -9.77
N THR A 199 -10.20 28.50 -8.79
CA THR A 199 -9.84 29.13 -7.52
C THR A 199 -8.39 28.84 -7.21
N ASP A 200 -7.74 29.75 -6.47
CA ASP A 200 -6.37 29.53 -6.01
C ASP A 200 -6.29 28.28 -5.12
N PRO A 201 -5.19 27.51 -5.19
CA PRO A 201 -4.98 26.40 -4.26
C PRO A 201 -4.85 26.94 -2.83
N PRO A 202 -5.31 26.20 -1.80
CA PRO A 202 -5.25 26.60 -0.40
C PRO A 202 -3.83 26.42 0.16
N ILE A 203 -2.89 27.19 -0.38
CA ILE A 203 -1.45 27.11 -0.08
C ILE A 203 -0.95 28.47 0.39
N GLU A 204 -0.20 28.44 1.48
CA GLU A 204 0.37 29.63 2.10
C GLU A 204 1.89 29.49 2.20
N PHE A 205 2.63 30.51 1.76
CA PHE A 205 4.03 30.67 2.15
C PHE A 205 4.08 31.12 3.60
N VAL A 206 4.73 30.33 4.45
CA VAL A 206 5.01 30.69 5.84
C VAL A 206 6.38 31.36 5.95
N GLY A 207 7.29 31.06 5.00
CA GLY A 207 8.61 31.66 4.85
C GLY A 207 9.23 31.29 3.50
N ASP A 208 10.47 31.72 3.24
CA ASP A 208 11.19 31.43 1.98
C ASP A 208 11.53 29.94 1.80
N ASP A 209 11.56 29.20 2.91
CA ASP A 209 11.92 27.79 3.03
C ASP A 209 10.75 26.91 3.50
N LYS A 210 9.54 27.48 3.63
CA LYS A 210 8.41 26.81 4.28
C LYS A 210 7.07 27.12 3.62
N VAL A 211 6.34 26.05 3.31
CA VAL A 211 4.99 26.11 2.73
C VAL A 211 4.02 25.32 3.60
N LYS A 212 2.79 25.86 3.73
CA LYS A 212 1.66 25.17 4.34
C LYS A 212 0.62 24.84 3.27
N ILE A 213 0.13 23.61 3.27
CA ILE A 213 -0.89 23.08 2.36
C ILE A 213 -1.86 22.19 3.13
N GLY A 214 -3.11 22.60 3.27
CA GLY A 214 -4.08 21.88 4.12
C GLY A 214 -3.57 21.66 5.55
N ALA A 215 -3.49 20.40 5.96
CA ALA A 215 -2.96 19.98 7.26
C ALA A 215 -1.42 19.83 7.30
N TRP A 216 -0.73 20.07 6.19
CA TRP A 216 0.71 19.86 6.05
C TRP A 216 1.50 21.16 6.15
N GLU A 217 2.65 21.07 6.80
CA GLU A 217 3.73 22.03 6.80
C GLU A 217 4.98 21.33 6.25
N VAL A 218 5.56 21.90 5.20
CA VAL A 218 6.76 21.38 4.53
C VAL A 218 7.85 22.42 4.62
N THR A 219 8.99 22.03 5.19
CA THR A 219 10.23 22.82 5.18
C THR A 219 11.20 22.22 4.17
N PHE A 220 11.85 23.07 3.37
CA PHE A 220 12.77 22.66 2.33
C PHE A 220 13.93 23.65 2.20
N ASP A 221 15.07 23.17 1.72
CA ASP A 221 16.21 24.01 1.39
C ASP A 221 15.90 24.86 0.13
N PRO A 222 15.94 26.20 0.20
CA PRO A 222 15.52 27.05 -0.92
C PRO A 222 16.37 26.93 -2.19
N GLU A 223 17.65 26.54 -2.06
CA GLU A 223 18.59 26.44 -3.18
C GLU A 223 18.47 25.09 -3.88
N THR A 224 18.50 24.02 -3.09
CA THR A 224 18.48 22.65 -3.59
C THR A 224 17.07 22.13 -3.82
N LYS A 225 16.04 22.73 -3.19
CA LYS A 225 14.65 22.24 -3.14
C LYS A 225 14.48 20.88 -2.45
N ASN A 226 15.47 20.45 -1.66
CA ASN A 226 15.34 19.23 -0.86
C ASN A 226 14.40 19.49 0.32
N VAL A 227 13.41 18.61 0.51
CA VAL A 227 12.61 18.58 1.74
C VAL A 227 13.54 18.25 2.92
N THR A 228 13.41 19.01 4.01
CA THR A 228 14.18 18.84 5.25
C THR A 228 13.30 18.46 6.43
N ASN A 229 12.04 18.90 6.46
CA ASN A 229 11.07 18.52 7.47
C ASN A 229 9.66 18.45 6.89
N VAL A 230 8.88 17.49 7.38
CA VAL A 230 7.46 17.33 7.07
C VAL A 230 6.70 17.21 8.39
N LYS A 231 5.60 17.94 8.47
CA LYS A 231 4.68 17.86 9.59
C LYS A 231 3.24 17.92 9.09
N GLY A 232 2.40 16.97 9.47
CA GLY A 232 0.99 17.03 9.08
C GLY A 232 0.27 15.70 9.21
N GLN A 233 -0.95 15.68 8.70
CA GLN A 233 -1.88 14.58 8.90
C GLN A 233 -2.19 13.89 7.58
N SER A 234 -2.08 12.56 7.57
CA SER A 234 -2.57 11.69 6.49
C SER A 234 -3.74 10.86 7.02
N VAL A 235 -4.79 10.66 6.22
CA VAL A 235 -5.92 9.80 6.55
C VAL A 235 -5.99 8.69 5.51
N GLN A 236 -5.85 7.45 5.95
CA GLN A 236 -5.86 6.27 5.09
C GLN A 236 -6.89 5.26 5.63
N GLY A 237 -8.05 5.20 4.97
CA GLY A 237 -9.16 4.37 5.42
C GLY A 237 -9.63 4.76 6.83
N PRO A 238 -9.72 3.82 7.79
CA PRO A 238 -10.16 4.08 9.17
C PRO A 238 -9.02 4.57 10.09
N VAL A 239 -7.86 4.91 9.52
CA VAL A 239 -6.67 5.28 10.30
C VAL A 239 -6.24 6.69 9.95
N THR A 240 -5.92 7.44 10.99
CA THR A 240 -5.31 8.76 10.89
C THR A 240 -3.86 8.70 11.36
N TYR A 241 -2.95 9.24 10.57
CA TYR A 241 -1.53 9.37 10.88
C TYR A 241 -1.15 10.83 11.06
N ASP A 242 -0.54 11.18 12.19
CA ASP A 242 0.13 12.47 12.43
C ASP A 242 1.63 12.25 12.33
N ILE A 243 2.24 12.88 11.32
CA ILE A 243 3.65 12.72 10.96
C ILE A 243 4.39 13.98 11.39
N ASP A 244 5.51 13.81 12.08
CA ASP A 244 6.45 14.87 12.45
C ASP A 244 7.86 14.32 12.31
N ALA A 245 8.49 14.59 11.17
CA ALA A 245 9.77 13.98 10.81
C ALA A 245 10.73 14.94 10.09
N ALA A 246 12.00 14.84 10.43
CA ALA A 246 13.10 15.32 9.61
C ALA A 246 13.31 14.36 8.43
N VAL A 247 13.64 14.91 7.27
CA VAL A 247 13.80 14.19 6.00
C VAL A 247 15.18 14.48 5.43
N SER A 248 15.85 13.45 4.95
CA SER A 248 17.09 13.56 4.19
C SER A 248 17.00 12.67 2.97
N LEU A 249 16.84 13.27 1.79
CA LEU A 249 16.81 12.53 0.52
C LEU A 249 18.12 11.77 0.31
N GLN A 250 18.02 10.48 -0.02
CA GLN A 250 19.15 9.59 -0.14
C GLN A 250 19.43 9.21 -1.60
N PRO A 251 20.71 9.08 -1.98
CA PRO A 251 21.09 8.59 -3.29
C PRO A 251 20.75 7.09 -3.50
N ALA A 252 20.77 6.66 -4.76
CA ALA A 252 20.42 5.29 -5.15
C ALA A 252 21.26 4.20 -4.45
N ASP A 253 22.53 4.46 -4.12
CA ASP A 253 23.37 3.48 -3.41
C ASP A 253 22.86 3.14 -2.00
N GLN A 254 22.13 4.06 -1.35
CA GLN A 254 21.49 3.77 -0.07
C GLN A 254 20.28 2.88 -0.25
N ALA A 255 19.43 3.14 -1.26
CA ALA A 255 18.32 2.25 -1.59
C ALA A 255 18.83 0.83 -1.92
N GLN A 256 19.93 0.72 -2.67
CA GLN A 256 20.57 -0.56 -2.99
C GLN A 256 21.06 -1.33 -1.76
N LYS A 257 21.56 -0.62 -0.73
CA LYS A 257 21.93 -1.25 0.55
C LYS A 257 20.71 -1.85 1.27
N VAL A 258 19.57 -1.17 1.24
CA VAL A 258 18.33 -1.68 1.83
C VAL A 258 17.96 -3.02 1.20
N PHE A 259 17.93 -3.11 -0.13
CA PHE A 259 17.59 -4.36 -0.83
C PHE A 259 18.62 -5.47 -0.58
N ALA A 260 19.92 -5.14 -0.51
CA ALA A 260 20.97 -6.11 -0.17
C ALA A 260 20.80 -6.66 1.26
N ASN A 261 20.49 -5.80 2.23
CA ASN A 261 20.23 -6.20 3.61
C ASN A 261 18.99 -7.09 3.72
N GLN A 262 17.95 -6.81 2.94
CA GLN A 262 16.73 -7.62 2.94
C GLN A 262 16.93 -9.01 2.33
N ARG A 263 17.74 -9.12 1.25
CA ARG A 263 18.12 -10.43 0.70
C ARG A 263 18.83 -11.31 1.75
N ALA A 264 19.62 -10.70 2.62
CA ALA A 264 20.29 -11.41 3.71
C ALA A 264 19.32 -11.95 4.78
N LEU A 265 18.09 -11.42 4.86
CA LEU A 265 17.06 -11.86 5.81
C LEU A 265 16.06 -12.86 5.23
N VAL A 266 16.10 -13.14 3.92
CA VAL A 266 15.07 -13.94 3.24
C VAL A 266 14.85 -15.29 3.94
N SER A 267 15.92 -16.00 4.31
CA SER A 267 15.81 -17.30 4.99
C SER A 267 15.08 -17.23 6.33
N ASP A 268 15.19 -16.11 7.04
CA ASP A 268 14.55 -15.89 8.34
C ASP A 268 13.07 -15.50 8.21
N LEU A 269 12.64 -15.09 7.02
CA LEU A 269 11.29 -14.58 6.74
C LEU A 269 10.39 -15.57 5.97
N VAL A 270 10.90 -16.75 5.62
CA VAL A 270 10.14 -17.80 4.91
C VAL A 270 8.94 -18.30 5.71
N SER A 271 9.08 -18.42 7.03
CA SER A 271 7.99 -18.81 7.93
C SER A 271 8.09 -18.02 9.21
N VAL A 272 7.23 -17.01 9.32
CA VAL A 272 7.38 -15.93 10.29
C VAL A 272 6.14 -15.83 11.17
N PRO A 273 6.28 -15.73 12.51
CA PRO A 273 5.15 -15.52 13.40
C PRO A 273 4.32 -14.30 12.99
N ALA A 274 3.01 -14.39 13.15
CA ALA A 274 2.05 -13.32 12.86
C ALA A 274 1.07 -13.19 14.03
N PRO A 275 1.48 -12.58 15.15
CA PRO A 275 0.71 -12.61 16.39
C PRO A 275 -0.63 -11.86 16.35
N GLY A 276 -0.79 -10.90 15.43
CA GLY A 276 -2.07 -10.24 15.17
C GLY A 276 -3.04 -11.06 14.31
N LEU A 277 -2.63 -12.24 13.82
CA LEU A 277 -3.50 -13.12 13.05
C LEU A 277 -4.13 -14.17 13.96
N TRP A 278 -5.43 -14.05 14.21
CA TRP A 278 -6.17 -15.00 15.02
C TRP A 278 -7.18 -15.80 14.22
N MET A 279 -7.74 -16.81 14.89
CA MET A 279 -8.56 -17.84 14.31
C MET A 279 -10.06 -17.64 14.54
N LYS A 280 -10.86 -18.11 13.57
CA LYS A 280 -12.31 -18.19 13.68
C LYS A 280 -12.70 -19.03 14.91
N GLN A 281 -13.91 -18.85 15.42
CA GLN A 281 -14.48 -19.64 16.51
C GLN A 281 -15.52 -20.64 15.98
N PRO A 282 -15.70 -21.82 16.63
CA PRO A 282 -14.98 -22.34 17.79
C PRO A 282 -13.62 -22.98 17.43
N VAL A 283 -12.58 -22.72 18.23
CA VAL A 283 -11.20 -23.21 18.00
C VAL A 283 -11.03 -24.73 18.12
N VAL A 284 -11.42 -25.26 19.29
CA VAL A 284 -11.27 -26.68 19.63
C VAL A 284 -12.64 -27.29 19.77
N SER A 285 -12.85 -28.42 19.09
CA SER A 285 -13.99 -29.29 19.33
C SER A 285 -13.49 -30.64 19.86
N SER A 286 -14.28 -31.25 20.75
CA SER A 286 -13.94 -32.53 21.36
C SER A 286 -15.07 -33.54 21.16
N ARG A 287 -14.72 -34.79 20.85
CA ARG A 287 -15.67 -35.89 20.74
C ARG A 287 -15.12 -37.12 21.45
N GLN A 288 -15.89 -37.70 22.37
CA GLN A 288 -15.55 -39.02 22.92
C GLN A 288 -15.58 -40.06 21.80
N THR A 289 -14.53 -40.87 21.71
CA THR A 289 -14.39 -41.93 20.72
C THR A 289 -14.34 -43.30 21.38
N GLY A 290 -15.27 -44.17 20.97
CA GLY A 290 -15.43 -45.49 21.56
C GLY A 290 -16.15 -45.49 22.92
N ALA A 291 -16.28 -46.68 23.50
CA ALA A 291 -16.84 -46.87 24.83
C ALA A 291 -15.76 -46.61 25.89
N CYS A 292 -16.13 -45.90 26.96
CA CYS A 292 -15.24 -45.70 28.10
C CYS A 292 -15.27 -46.91 29.02
N THR A 293 -14.09 -47.37 29.41
CA THR A 293 -13.89 -48.49 30.33
C THR A 293 -13.15 -48.01 31.58
N THR A 294 -13.00 -48.89 32.57
CA THR A 294 -12.14 -48.62 33.73
C THR A 294 -10.67 -48.46 33.35
N SER A 295 -10.23 -48.99 32.20
CA SER A 295 -8.85 -48.85 31.73
C SER A 295 -8.63 -47.56 30.94
N SER A 296 -9.58 -47.15 30.09
CA SER A 296 -9.39 -46.01 29.19
C SER A 296 -10.71 -45.39 28.70
N CYS A 297 -10.69 -44.07 28.49
CA CYS A 297 -11.75 -43.31 27.86
C CYS A 297 -11.12 -42.31 26.88
N ALA A 298 -11.29 -42.55 25.58
CA ALA A 298 -10.63 -41.78 24.53
C ALA A 298 -11.49 -40.62 24.01
N PHE A 299 -10.82 -39.53 23.66
CA PHE A 299 -11.40 -38.32 23.10
C PHE A 299 -10.56 -37.86 21.91
N ASP A 300 -11.22 -37.58 20.79
CA ASP A 300 -10.64 -36.93 19.64
C ASP A 300 -10.87 -35.42 19.76
N TYR A 301 -9.81 -34.65 19.60
CA TYR A 301 -9.83 -33.20 19.60
C TYR A 301 -9.48 -32.72 18.21
N THR A 302 -10.38 -31.96 17.63
CA THR A 302 -10.17 -31.31 16.34
C THR A 302 -9.96 -29.82 16.58
N VAL A 303 -8.83 -29.31 16.11
CA VAL A 303 -8.52 -27.88 16.09
C VAL A 303 -8.60 -27.35 14.67
N GLN A 304 -9.26 -26.21 14.50
CA GLN A 304 -9.38 -25.60 13.18
C GLN A 304 -8.19 -24.69 12.84
N GLY A 305 -7.85 -24.65 11.56
CA GLY A 305 -6.81 -23.78 11.02
C GLY A 305 -7.37 -22.59 10.26
N SER A 306 -8.62 -22.16 10.48
CA SER A 306 -9.23 -21.08 9.70
C SER A 306 -8.94 -19.71 10.34
N PRO A 307 -8.14 -18.83 9.72
CA PRO A 307 -7.93 -17.46 10.21
C PRO A 307 -9.14 -16.56 9.94
N TYR A 308 -9.17 -15.38 10.56
CA TYR A 308 -10.10 -14.28 10.22
C TYR A 308 -9.74 -13.53 8.93
N THR A 309 -8.76 -14.03 8.18
CA THR A 309 -8.42 -13.57 6.83
C THR A 309 -8.27 -14.77 5.90
N ASP A 310 -8.53 -14.57 4.61
CA ASP A 310 -8.41 -15.62 3.58
C ASP A 310 -7.30 -15.29 2.54
N ASP A 311 -6.54 -14.20 2.75
CA ASP A 311 -5.60 -13.61 1.78
C ASP A 311 -4.11 -13.97 2.02
N VAL A 312 -3.83 -14.94 2.89
CA VAL A 312 -2.46 -15.40 3.19
C VAL A 312 -2.36 -16.92 3.26
N ARG A 313 -1.17 -17.44 2.94
CA ARG A 313 -0.78 -18.83 3.22
C ARG A 313 -0.02 -18.89 4.54
N GLY A 314 -0.17 -19.99 5.26
CA GLY A 314 0.44 -20.13 6.56
C GLY A 314 -0.15 -21.29 7.35
N HIS A 315 0.16 -21.29 8.65
CA HIS A 315 -0.30 -22.31 9.58
C HIS A 315 -0.45 -21.74 10.99
N PHE A 316 -1.21 -22.43 11.82
CA PHE A 316 -1.22 -22.23 13.26
C PHE A 316 -0.42 -23.35 13.94
N ASN A 317 0.36 -22.97 14.95
CA ASN A 317 0.91 -23.90 15.92
C ASN A 317 0.08 -23.81 17.21
N TYR A 318 -0.48 -24.94 17.65
CA TYR A 318 -1.27 -25.05 18.88
C TYR A 318 -0.52 -25.82 19.95
N GLY A 319 -0.50 -25.31 21.18
CA GLY A 319 -0.18 -26.07 22.37
C GLY A 319 -1.45 -26.44 23.12
N LEU A 320 -1.94 -27.68 23.01
CA LEU A 320 -3.11 -28.14 23.74
C LEU A 320 -2.71 -28.84 25.05
N THR A 321 -3.36 -28.45 26.13
CA THR A 321 -3.28 -29.14 27.42
C THR A 321 -4.68 -29.62 27.81
N LEU A 322 -4.80 -30.92 28.06
CA LEU A 322 -6.07 -31.57 28.34
C LEU A 322 -6.04 -32.26 29.69
N ASN A 323 -7.04 -31.94 30.49
CA ASN A 323 -7.24 -32.47 31.82
C ASN A 323 -8.60 -33.15 31.90
N PHE A 324 -8.64 -34.33 32.51
CA PHE A 324 -9.86 -35.10 32.65
C PHE A 324 -10.48 -34.90 34.04
N ALA A 325 -11.77 -34.57 34.08
CA ALA A 325 -12.58 -34.57 35.29
C ALA A 325 -13.29 -35.92 35.39
N VAL A 326 -13.06 -36.65 36.49
CA VAL A 326 -13.59 -37.99 36.71
C VAL A 326 -14.50 -37.99 37.94
N GLY A 327 -15.81 -38.19 37.72
CA GLY A 327 -16.84 -38.01 38.74
C GLY A 327 -16.83 -36.57 39.29
N ASN A 328 -16.75 -36.44 40.62
CA ASN A 328 -16.68 -35.13 41.31
C ASN A 328 -15.25 -34.64 41.56
N ARG A 329 -14.23 -35.29 40.98
CA ARG A 329 -12.82 -34.90 41.17
C ARG A 329 -12.46 -33.75 40.22
N PRO A 330 -11.61 -32.81 40.65
CA PRO A 330 -11.17 -31.71 39.79
C PRO A 330 -10.38 -32.23 38.57
N PRO A 331 -10.37 -31.49 37.44
CA PRO A 331 -9.61 -31.86 36.26
C PRO A 331 -8.14 -32.17 36.59
N GLY A 332 -7.62 -33.28 36.07
CA GLY A 332 -6.21 -33.68 36.24
C GLY A 332 -5.90 -34.44 37.53
N ALA A 333 -6.83 -34.51 38.49
CA ALA A 333 -6.62 -35.28 39.73
C ALA A 333 -6.67 -36.80 39.53
N LEU A 334 -7.33 -37.26 38.46
CA LEU A 334 -7.41 -38.65 38.02
C LEU A 334 -7.63 -38.66 36.50
N GLY A 335 -7.21 -39.70 35.79
CA GLY A 335 -7.31 -39.74 34.32
C GLY A 335 -6.02 -39.31 33.61
N GLY A 336 -5.14 -38.57 34.28
CA GLY A 336 -3.88 -38.05 33.72
C GLY A 336 -4.04 -36.71 33.00
N GLU A 337 -2.93 -36.23 32.45
CA GLU A 337 -2.84 -35.03 31.61
C GLU A 337 -2.34 -35.44 30.22
N CYS A 338 -2.89 -34.82 29.17
CA CYS A 338 -2.42 -34.98 27.80
C CYS A 338 -1.94 -33.62 27.27
N LYS A 339 -0.68 -33.52 26.87
CA LYS A 339 -0.11 -32.34 26.21
C LYS A 339 0.24 -32.69 24.78
N VAL A 340 -0.26 -31.89 23.84
CA VAL A 340 -0.05 -32.12 22.40
C VAL A 340 0.29 -30.79 21.75
N VAL A 341 1.29 -30.80 20.86
CA VAL A 341 1.55 -29.70 19.94
C VAL A 341 1.06 -30.10 18.55
N LEU A 342 0.25 -29.25 17.92
CA LEU A 342 -0.29 -29.48 16.58
C LEU A 342 0.06 -28.31 15.67
N ARG A 343 0.62 -28.61 14.50
CA ARG A 343 0.67 -27.67 13.37
C ARG A 343 -0.54 -27.92 12.47
N VAL A 344 -1.26 -26.86 12.12
CA VAL A 344 -2.42 -26.93 11.23
C VAL A 344 -2.35 -25.83 10.18
N ASP A 345 -2.21 -26.22 8.92
CA ASP A 345 -2.18 -25.28 7.80
C ASP A 345 -3.52 -24.55 7.64
N PHE A 346 -3.47 -23.34 7.11
CA PHE A 346 -4.67 -22.52 6.94
C PHE A 346 -5.73 -23.21 6.09
N GLY A 347 -7.00 -23.11 6.54
CA GLY A 347 -8.14 -23.75 5.90
C GLY A 347 -8.25 -25.27 6.11
N ARG A 348 -7.37 -25.87 6.92
CA ARG A 348 -7.44 -27.29 7.30
C ARG A 348 -7.79 -27.48 8.76
N ASN A 349 -8.06 -28.72 9.15
CA ASN A 349 -8.27 -29.13 10.53
C ASN A 349 -7.19 -30.12 10.97
N GLY A 350 -6.66 -29.95 12.17
CA GLY A 350 -5.79 -30.91 12.83
C GLY A 350 -6.60 -31.75 13.82
N THR A 351 -6.29 -33.04 13.94
CA THR A 351 -6.92 -33.91 14.95
C THR A 351 -5.87 -34.63 15.77
N THR A 352 -6.09 -34.69 17.09
CA THR A 352 -5.31 -35.53 18.00
C THR A 352 -6.23 -36.36 18.88
N ARG A 353 -5.71 -37.46 19.42
CA ARG A 353 -6.43 -38.33 20.35
C ARG A 353 -5.73 -38.33 21.70
N CYS A 354 -6.50 -38.06 22.75
CA CYS A 354 -6.06 -38.20 24.13
C CYS A 354 -6.99 -39.16 24.86
N ALA A 355 -6.49 -39.86 25.87
CA ALA A 355 -7.31 -40.78 26.65
C ALA A 355 -7.09 -40.57 28.15
N ALA A 356 -8.20 -40.57 28.88
CA ALA A 356 -8.16 -40.66 30.33
C ALA A 356 -7.88 -42.11 30.72
N THR A 357 -6.97 -42.35 31.66
CA THR A 357 -6.58 -43.71 32.10
C THR A 357 -6.76 -43.89 33.61
N ASN A 358 -6.80 -45.14 34.07
CA ASN A 358 -6.98 -45.49 35.49
C ASN A 358 -8.31 -44.96 36.07
N LEU A 359 -9.41 -45.37 35.45
CA LEU A 359 -10.75 -44.83 35.70
C LEU A 359 -11.53 -45.73 36.66
N PRO A 360 -12.26 -45.17 37.64
CA PRO A 360 -13.17 -45.93 38.49
C PRO A 360 -14.34 -46.49 37.66
N PRO A 361 -14.95 -47.62 38.07
CA PRO A 361 -16.17 -48.12 37.45
C PRO A 361 -17.31 -47.08 37.57
N ASP A 362 -18.16 -47.01 36.54
CA ASP A 362 -19.40 -46.24 36.50
C ASP A 362 -19.25 -44.73 36.83
N THR A 363 -18.13 -44.12 36.47
CA THR A 363 -17.91 -42.67 36.65
C THR A 363 -18.06 -41.89 35.35
N ASN A 364 -18.70 -40.72 35.45
CA ASN A 364 -18.75 -39.75 34.35
C ASN A 364 -17.35 -39.14 34.12
N ILE A 365 -16.95 -39.02 32.85
CA ILE A 365 -15.64 -38.50 32.45
C ILE A 365 -15.90 -37.33 31.52
N ALA A 366 -15.50 -36.14 31.95
CA ALA A 366 -15.55 -34.94 31.13
C ALA A 366 -14.12 -34.49 30.84
N SER A 367 -13.88 -34.03 29.61
CA SER A 367 -12.61 -33.42 29.28
C SER A 367 -12.66 -31.90 29.38
N ARG A 368 -11.59 -31.31 29.89
CA ARG A 368 -11.35 -29.87 29.91
C ARG A 368 -10.06 -29.61 29.17
N TYR A 369 -10.09 -28.65 28.26
CA TYR A 369 -8.92 -28.25 27.51
C TYR A 369 -8.58 -26.79 27.80
N SER A 370 -7.31 -26.49 27.76
CA SER A 370 -6.77 -25.15 27.51
C SER A 370 -5.86 -25.26 26.29
N PHE A 371 -5.70 -24.16 25.56
CA PHE A 371 -4.77 -24.14 24.43
C PHE A 371 -3.99 -22.83 24.44
N THR A 372 -2.81 -22.87 23.83
CA THR A 372 -2.13 -21.69 23.31
C THR A 372 -2.05 -21.81 21.79
N TYR A 373 -1.89 -20.69 21.10
CA TYR A 373 -1.69 -20.67 19.65
C TYR A 373 -0.66 -19.62 19.24
N LEU A 374 -0.04 -19.82 18.08
CA LEU A 374 0.69 -18.79 17.35
C LEU A 374 0.52 -19.04 15.85
N ALA A 375 0.08 -18.02 15.12
CA ALA A 375 -0.01 -18.07 13.67
C ALA A 375 1.35 -17.79 13.03
N PHE A 376 1.58 -18.38 11.86
CA PHE A 376 2.75 -18.17 11.02
C PHE A 376 2.27 -17.88 9.60
N ILE A 377 2.86 -16.88 8.95
CA ILE A 377 2.69 -16.65 7.51
C ILE A 377 3.84 -17.37 6.81
N ASP A 378 3.49 -18.14 5.79
CA ASP A 378 4.44 -18.93 5.01
C ASP A 378 4.62 -18.34 3.60
N SER A 379 5.87 -18.06 3.25
CA SER A 379 6.35 -17.64 1.94
C SER A 379 7.46 -18.60 1.48
N THR A 380 7.90 -18.46 0.24
CA THR A 380 9.10 -19.13 -0.26
C THR A 380 10.23 -18.13 -0.44
N GLU A 381 11.49 -18.62 -0.44
CA GLU A 381 12.64 -17.76 -0.74
C GLU A 381 12.50 -17.11 -2.13
N THR A 382 11.97 -17.84 -3.11
CA THR A 382 11.73 -17.31 -4.47
C THR A 382 10.73 -16.16 -4.43
N GLU A 383 9.58 -16.31 -3.77
CA GLU A 383 8.58 -15.23 -3.71
C GLU A 383 9.10 -13.98 -2.98
N LEU A 384 9.91 -14.16 -1.93
CA LEU A 384 10.51 -13.03 -1.22
C LEU A 384 11.60 -12.34 -2.06
N ASN A 385 12.45 -13.11 -2.75
CA ASN A 385 13.44 -12.53 -3.67
C ASN A 385 12.78 -11.84 -4.86
N ASP A 386 11.76 -12.44 -5.47
CA ASP A 386 10.99 -11.82 -6.54
C ASP A 386 10.34 -10.51 -6.06
N LEU A 387 9.81 -10.49 -4.84
CA LEU A 387 9.28 -9.27 -4.24
C LEU A 387 10.38 -8.20 -4.07
N ILE A 388 11.56 -8.57 -3.55
CA ILE A 388 12.70 -7.64 -3.42
C ILE A 388 13.14 -7.12 -4.80
N ASP A 389 13.29 -8.00 -5.77
CA ASP A 389 13.76 -7.67 -7.13
C ASP A 389 12.78 -6.73 -7.84
N ASN A 390 11.46 -6.95 -7.69
CA ASN A 390 10.44 -6.05 -8.23
C ASN A 390 10.50 -4.66 -7.57
N ASN A 391 10.60 -4.61 -6.23
CA ASN A 391 10.70 -3.34 -5.51
C ASN A 391 12.01 -2.58 -5.82
N GLU A 392 13.11 -3.30 -6.05
CA GLU A 392 14.38 -2.72 -6.48
C GLU A 392 14.28 -2.17 -7.91
N LYS A 393 13.65 -2.92 -8.82
CA LYS A 393 13.38 -2.47 -10.19
C LYS A 393 12.54 -1.20 -10.20
N GLN A 394 11.47 -1.13 -9.41
CA GLN A 394 10.64 0.09 -9.29
C GLN A 394 11.47 1.28 -8.79
N THR A 395 12.25 1.09 -7.71
CA THR A 395 13.07 2.17 -7.13
C THR A 395 14.10 2.71 -8.12
N ASN A 396 14.61 1.86 -9.01
CA ASN A 396 15.57 2.22 -10.04
C ASN A 396 14.92 2.74 -11.34
N THR A 397 13.60 2.70 -11.45
CA THR A 397 12.89 3.17 -12.65
C THR A 397 12.89 4.70 -12.65
N GLU A 398 13.40 5.30 -13.72
CA GLU A 398 13.34 6.76 -13.89
C GLU A 398 11.89 7.20 -14.09
N ILE A 399 11.42 8.08 -13.20
CA ILE A 399 10.06 8.63 -13.20
C ILE A 399 10.15 10.14 -13.31
N VAL A 400 9.32 10.73 -14.16
CA VAL A 400 9.17 12.19 -14.27
C VAL A 400 7.77 12.57 -13.84
N TYR A 401 7.63 13.19 -12.68
CA TYR A 401 6.35 13.72 -12.24
C TYR A 401 6.05 15.06 -12.92
N VAL A 402 4.78 15.25 -13.28
CA VAL A 402 4.29 16.48 -13.87
C VAL A 402 2.94 16.87 -13.27
N ARG A 403 2.69 18.18 -13.18
CA ARG A 403 1.35 18.70 -12.92
C ARG A 403 0.51 18.67 -14.20
N THR A 404 -0.74 18.27 -14.05
CA THR A 404 -1.79 18.27 -15.05
C THR A 404 -3.02 19.01 -14.49
N GLY A 405 -4.13 19.01 -15.22
CA GLY A 405 -5.42 19.47 -14.68
C GLY A 405 -6.07 18.41 -13.77
N ASN A 406 -6.97 18.85 -12.90
CA ASN A 406 -7.75 18.03 -11.99
C ASN A 406 -8.81 17.22 -12.75
N LYS A 407 -9.11 16.02 -12.28
CA LYS A 407 -10.30 15.27 -12.71
C LYS A 407 -11.52 15.71 -11.88
N GLU A 408 -12.72 15.34 -12.31
CA GLU A 408 -13.92 15.50 -11.48
C GLU A 408 -13.77 14.75 -10.13
N PRO A 409 -14.41 15.20 -9.03
CA PRO A 409 -14.14 14.66 -7.69
C PRO A 409 -14.29 13.14 -7.54
N ALA A 410 -15.26 12.52 -8.23
CA ALA A 410 -15.44 11.07 -8.16
C ALA A 410 -14.28 10.31 -8.84
N GLN A 411 -13.88 10.76 -10.03
CA GLN A 411 -12.76 10.22 -10.79
C GLN A 411 -11.43 10.49 -10.08
N ALA A 412 -11.28 11.65 -9.43
CA ALA A 412 -10.11 11.97 -8.62
C ALA A 412 -9.97 11.04 -7.41
N ARG A 413 -11.06 10.77 -6.68
CA ARG A 413 -11.05 9.82 -5.55
C ARG A 413 -10.70 8.40 -5.97
N PHE A 414 -11.31 7.90 -7.05
CA PHE A 414 -10.98 6.58 -7.59
C PHE A 414 -9.53 6.53 -8.10
N GLY A 415 -9.07 7.57 -8.79
CA GLY A 415 -7.69 7.69 -9.24
C GLY A 415 -6.71 7.59 -8.07
N ALA A 416 -6.93 8.40 -7.03
CA ALA A 416 -6.09 8.42 -5.83
C ALA A 416 -6.12 7.09 -5.06
N SER A 417 -7.25 6.38 -5.00
CA SER A 417 -7.31 5.06 -4.34
C SER A 417 -6.50 3.98 -5.07
N VAL A 418 -6.28 4.13 -6.38
CA VAL A 418 -5.46 3.22 -7.18
C VAL A 418 -4.00 3.63 -7.20
N THR A 419 -3.70 4.92 -7.38
CA THR A 419 -2.35 5.40 -7.68
C THR A 419 -1.63 6.05 -6.50
N GLY A 420 -2.34 6.40 -5.42
CA GLY A 420 -1.79 7.17 -4.30
C GLY A 420 -1.45 8.63 -4.65
N LEU A 421 -1.75 9.08 -5.87
CA LEU A 421 -1.44 10.43 -6.34
C LEU A 421 -2.72 11.28 -6.43
N PRO A 422 -2.66 12.59 -6.12
CA PRO A 422 -3.76 13.50 -6.45
C PRO A 422 -3.97 13.53 -7.95
N SER A 423 -5.21 13.78 -8.40
CA SER A 423 -5.55 13.58 -9.81
C SER A 423 -4.73 14.49 -10.73
N TYR A 424 -4.33 15.67 -10.28
CA TYR A 424 -3.50 16.61 -11.03
C TYR A 424 -2.01 16.28 -11.03
N TYR A 425 -1.55 15.23 -10.36
CA TYR A 425 -0.21 14.68 -10.56
C TYR A 425 -0.26 13.50 -11.53
N ALA A 426 0.74 13.42 -12.38
CA ALA A 426 0.88 12.35 -13.36
C ALA A 426 2.34 12.02 -13.59
N ILE A 427 2.59 10.83 -14.13
CA ILE A 427 3.92 10.37 -14.55
C ILE A 427 4.06 10.56 -16.04
N LYS A 428 5.03 11.36 -16.46
CA LYS A 428 5.37 11.54 -17.86
C LYS A 428 6.39 10.48 -18.29
N ARG A 429 6.05 9.73 -19.35
CA ARG A 429 7.00 8.87 -20.07
C ARG A 429 6.81 9.09 -21.56
N GLY A 430 7.90 9.36 -22.27
CA GLY A 430 7.81 9.84 -23.66
C GLY A 430 6.92 11.07 -23.78
N ASP A 431 5.96 11.02 -24.72
CA ASP A 431 5.01 12.11 -24.99
C ASP A 431 3.63 11.91 -24.35
N TYR A 432 3.48 10.95 -23.43
CA TYR A 432 2.22 10.66 -22.74
C TYR A 432 2.34 10.83 -21.22
N VAL A 433 1.19 11.05 -20.56
CA VAL A 433 1.07 11.19 -19.10
C VAL A 433 0.19 10.07 -18.53
N PHE A 434 0.73 9.32 -17.60
CA PHE A 434 0.09 8.20 -16.92
C PHE A 434 -0.38 8.62 -15.54
N ASP A 435 -1.47 8.02 -15.03
CA ASP A 435 -2.03 8.39 -13.73
C ASP A 435 -1.20 7.85 -12.56
N GLY A 436 -0.36 6.82 -12.79
CA GLY A 436 0.52 6.24 -11.78
C GLY A 436 1.47 5.17 -12.35
N ILE A 437 2.19 4.48 -11.46
CA ILE A 437 3.10 3.38 -11.78
C ILE A 437 2.96 2.27 -10.74
N GLY A 438 3.03 1.02 -11.18
CA GLY A 438 3.00 -0.16 -10.33
C GLY A 438 4.39 -0.59 -9.86
N THR A 439 4.41 -1.47 -8.86
CA THR A 439 5.65 -2.01 -8.29
C THR A 439 6.44 -2.89 -9.26
N ASP A 440 5.83 -3.37 -10.33
CA ASP A 440 6.50 -4.11 -11.41
C ASP A 440 7.01 -3.20 -12.55
N GLY A 441 6.80 -1.88 -12.42
CA GLY A 441 7.13 -0.86 -13.40
C GLY A 441 6.07 -0.65 -14.49
N ASN A 442 4.91 -1.31 -14.38
CA ASN A 442 3.81 -1.06 -15.31
C ASN A 442 3.21 0.32 -15.09
N LEU A 443 2.75 0.96 -16.17
CA LEU A 443 2.18 2.30 -16.10
C LEU A 443 0.67 2.22 -15.95
N HIS A 444 0.12 2.99 -15.01
CA HIS A 444 -1.30 2.91 -14.65
C HIS A 444 -2.10 4.00 -15.36
N ILE A 445 -3.29 3.63 -15.83
CA ILE A 445 -4.36 4.55 -16.23
C ILE A 445 -5.59 4.19 -15.43
N THR A 446 -6.28 5.19 -14.91
CA THR A 446 -7.49 5.02 -14.11
C THR A 446 -8.70 5.48 -14.92
N PHE A 447 -9.73 4.63 -14.92
CA PHE A 447 -11.04 4.90 -15.50
C PHE A 447 -12.06 4.94 -14.38
N GLY A 448 -12.44 6.14 -13.95
CA GLY A 448 -13.48 6.31 -12.94
C GLY A 448 -14.87 5.99 -13.49
N GLU A 449 -15.91 6.23 -12.68
CA GLU A 449 -17.29 5.97 -13.08
C GLU A 449 -17.76 6.86 -14.25
N GLY A 450 -18.81 6.42 -14.95
CA GLY A 450 -19.51 7.21 -15.97
C GLY A 450 -19.26 6.73 -17.40
N TYR A 451 -18.47 5.69 -17.61
CA TYR A 451 -18.26 5.12 -18.95
C TYR A 451 -19.37 4.15 -19.35
N ARG A 452 -20.03 3.52 -18.38
CA ARG A 452 -21.09 2.52 -18.60
C ARG A 452 -22.25 3.03 -19.45
N GLU A 453 -22.60 4.31 -19.33
CA GLU A 453 -23.67 4.93 -20.14
C GLU A 453 -23.34 5.01 -21.64
N HIS A 454 -22.07 4.86 -22.00
CA HIS A 454 -21.60 4.87 -23.39
C HIS A 454 -21.34 3.46 -23.93
N ILE A 455 -21.85 2.42 -23.28
CA ILE A 455 -21.66 1.02 -23.70
C ILE A 455 -22.97 0.50 -24.31
N THR A 456 -22.89 0.00 -25.54
CA THR A 456 -24.01 -0.66 -26.23
C THR A 456 -23.57 -2.03 -26.72
N GLY A 457 -24.27 -3.08 -26.30
CA GLY A 457 -23.96 -4.45 -26.75
C GLY A 457 -22.61 -4.99 -26.27
N GLY A 458 -22.09 -4.47 -25.14
CA GLY A 458 -20.82 -4.91 -24.55
C GLY A 458 -19.57 -4.22 -25.09
N THR A 459 -19.71 -3.25 -26.00
CA THR A 459 -18.62 -2.40 -26.47
C THR A 459 -18.98 -0.93 -26.34
N PHE A 460 -17.99 -0.03 -26.34
CA PHE A 460 -18.25 1.40 -26.42
C PHE A 460 -19.02 1.76 -27.70
N ASP A 461 -20.03 2.63 -27.57
CA ASP A 461 -20.84 3.13 -28.67
C ASP A 461 -19.93 3.82 -29.70
N PRO A 462 -19.86 3.33 -30.96
CA PRO A 462 -19.04 3.96 -31.99
C PRO A 462 -19.43 5.41 -32.32
N SER A 463 -20.65 5.83 -31.98
CA SER A 463 -21.15 7.19 -32.18
C SER A 463 -20.79 8.16 -31.05
N TRP A 464 -20.38 7.63 -29.89
CA TRP A 464 -19.84 8.46 -28.80
C TRP A 464 -18.43 8.93 -29.17
N GLU A 465 -18.21 10.24 -29.16
CA GLU A 465 -16.92 10.85 -29.51
C GLU A 465 -15.76 10.32 -28.64
N GLY A 466 -16.05 9.98 -27.38
CA GLY A 466 -15.07 9.40 -26.46
C GLY A 466 -14.49 8.07 -26.95
N THR A 467 -15.22 7.28 -27.73
CA THR A 467 -14.71 6.01 -28.28
C THR A 467 -13.48 6.23 -29.17
N GLU A 468 -13.47 7.28 -29.99
CA GLU A 468 -12.32 7.62 -30.84
C GLU A 468 -11.17 8.22 -30.03
N VAL A 469 -11.48 8.96 -28.96
CA VAL A 469 -10.48 9.46 -28.00
C VAL A 469 -9.76 8.28 -27.34
N LEU A 470 -10.49 7.27 -26.85
CA LEU A 470 -9.91 6.09 -26.22
C LEU A 470 -8.98 5.31 -27.17
N ARG A 471 -9.38 5.11 -28.43
CA ARG A 471 -8.51 4.47 -29.44
C ARG A 471 -7.19 5.20 -29.65
N LYS A 472 -7.26 6.52 -29.83
CA LYS A 472 -6.06 7.34 -30.02
C LYS A 472 -5.14 7.31 -28.81
N GLN A 473 -5.72 7.33 -27.61
CA GLN A 473 -4.96 7.24 -26.38
C GLN A 473 -4.27 5.89 -26.23
N MET A 474 -4.92 4.76 -26.54
CA MET A 474 -4.28 3.43 -26.51
C MET A 474 -3.00 3.41 -27.35
N GLN A 475 -3.05 3.96 -28.56
CA GLN A 475 -1.88 4.02 -29.45
C GLN A 475 -0.77 4.92 -28.89
N GLN A 476 -1.13 6.07 -28.32
CA GLN A 476 -0.18 7.00 -27.70
C GLN A 476 0.46 6.40 -26.45
N GLN A 477 -0.34 5.74 -25.61
CA GLN A 477 0.11 5.08 -24.38
C GLN A 477 1.10 3.96 -24.68
N VAL A 478 0.80 3.07 -25.64
CA VAL A 478 1.70 1.98 -26.03
C VAL A 478 3.01 2.53 -26.59
N THR A 479 2.92 3.56 -27.45
CA THR A 479 4.11 4.22 -28.01
C THR A 479 4.99 4.82 -26.90
N ALA A 480 4.37 5.50 -25.93
CA ALA A 480 5.04 6.15 -24.82
C ALA A 480 5.60 5.18 -23.76
N ALA A 481 4.88 4.08 -23.51
CA ALA A 481 5.26 3.05 -22.54
C ALA A 481 6.50 2.28 -23.00
N GLY A 482 6.66 2.10 -24.32
CA GLY A 482 7.80 1.40 -24.90
C GLY A 482 7.77 -0.08 -24.53
N ASP A 483 8.69 -0.49 -23.65
CA ASP A 483 8.83 -1.86 -23.15
C ASP A 483 7.99 -2.14 -21.88
N ALA A 484 7.47 -1.11 -21.22
CA ALA A 484 6.57 -1.29 -20.09
C ALA A 484 5.15 -1.59 -20.55
N LYS A 485 4.42 -2.38 -19.76
CA LYS A 485 2.98 -2.60 -19.98
C LYS A 485 2.17 -1.44 -19.44
N VAL A 486 0.98 -1.27 -20.01
CA VAL A 486 -0.03 -0.33 -19.52
C VAL A 486 -1.15 -1.13 -18.85
N VAL A 487 -1.50 -0.72 -17.64
CA VAL A 487 -2.55 -1.36 -16.84
C VAL A 487 -3.68 -0.38 -16.60
N TYR A 488 -4.88 -0.75 -17.02
CA TYR A 488 -6.10 0.01 -16.78
C TYR A 488 -6.79 -0.53 -15.54
N PHE A 489 -6.96 0.35 -14.55
CA PHE A 489 -7.81 0.11 -13.39
C PHE A 489 -9.13 0.82 -13.60
N VAL A 490 -10.23 0.08 -13.45
CA VAL A 490 -11.55 0.50 -13.92
C VAL A 490 -12.57 0.34 -12.81
N ALA A 491 -13.32 1.41 -12.52
CA ALA A 491 -14.32 1.45 -11.45
C ALA A 491 -15.62 0.69 -11.77
N GLU A 492 -15.85 0.30 -13.02
CA GLU A 492 -17.09 -0.36 -13.46
C GLU A 492 -16.77 -1.65 -14.23
N GLU A 493 -17.41 -2.77 -13.85
CA GLU A 493 -17.15 -4.08 -14.45
C GLU A 493 -17.49 -4.12 -15.95
N GLU A 494 -18.62 -3.51 -16.35
CA GLU A 494 -19.03 -3.42 -17.74
C GLU A 494 -18.03 -2.58 -18.56
N THR A 495 -17.50 -1.51 -17.97
CA THR A 495 -16.46 -0.66 -18.58
C THR A 495 -15.16 -1.45 -18.74
N ALA A 496 -14.75 -2.24 -17.75
CA ALA A 496 -13.57 -3.09 -17.88
C ALA A 496 -13.72 -4.10 -19.03
N SER A 497 -14.92 -4.67 -19.17
CA SER A 497 -15.24 -5.60 -20.27
C SER A 497 -15.22 -4.90 -21.64
N ALA A 498 -15.81 -3.71 -21.76
CA ALA A 498 -15.79 -2.92 -22.99
C ALA A 498 -14.38 -2.44 -23.36
N LEU A 499 -13.56 -2.06 -22.38
CA LEU A 499 -12.14 -1.72 -22.59
C LEU A 499 -11.35 -2.93 -23.10
N ARG A 500 -11.55 -4.14 -22.52
CA ARG A 500 -10.91 -5.36 -23.04
C ARG A 500 -11.29 -5.64 -24.50
N ALA A 501 -12.55 -5.45 -24.85
CA ALA A 501 -13.01 -5.61 -26.23
C ALA A 501 -12.36 -4.58 -27.17
N LEU A 502 -12.24 -3.32 -26.73
CA LEU A 502 -11.59 -2.26 -27.50
C LEU A 502 -10.08 -2.50 -27.66
N ILE A 503 -9.38 -2.90 -26.57
CA ILE A 503 -7.97 -3.29 -26.58
C ILE A 503 -7.71 -4.41 -27.61
N ALA A 504 -8.58 -5.44 -27.62
CA ALA A 504 -8.48 -6.54 -28.57
C ALA A 504 -8.71 -6.06 -30.02
N ALA A 505 -9.67 -5.16 -30.25
CA ALA A 505 -9.93 -4.60 -31.57
C ALA A 505 -8.75 -3.75 -32.11
N GLU A 506 -8.03 -3.05 -31.22
CA GLU A 506 -6.83 -2.26 -31.56
C GLU A 506 -5.54 -3.12 -31.60
N ASN A 507 -5.64 -4.44 -31.45
CA ASN A 507 -4.52 -5.39 -31.38
C ASN A 507 -3.48 -5.03 -30.30
N GLN A 508 -3.94 -4.56 -29.14
CA GLN A 508 -3.06 -4.14 -28.02
C GLN A 508 -3.06 -5.11 -26.83
N SER A 509 -3.63 -6.31 -26.96
CA SER A 509 -3.75 -7.27 -25.85
C SER A 509 -2.44 -7.71 -25.21
N ASP A 510 -1.31 -7.63 -25.94
CA ASP A 510 0.02 -7.94 -25.41
C ASP A 510 0.62 -6.79 -24.59
N ASN A 511 0.14 -5.56 -24.81
CA ASN A 511 0.71 -4.32 -24.27
C ASN A 511 -0.18 -3.70 -23.17
N ILE A 512 -1.50 -3.85 -23.28
CA ILE A 512 -2.49 -3.24 -22.39
C ILE A 512 -3.35 -4.33 -21.74
N SER A 513 -3.55 -4.22 -20.44
CA SER A 513 -4.49 -5.05 -19.69
C SER A 513 -5.49 -4.17 -18.94
N ALA A 514 -6.73 -4.65 -18.76
CA ALA A 514 -7.78 -3.92 -18.04
C ALA A 514 -8.41 -4.78 -16.93
N PHE A 515 -8.50 -4.21 -15.74
CA PHE A 515 -8.98 -4.86 -14.52
C PHE A 515 -10.08 -4.02 -13.88
N TYR A 516 -11.16 -4.71 -13.49
CA TYR A 516 -12.13 -4.13 -12.56
C TYR A 516 -11.47 -4.07 -11.18
N TYR A 517 -11.56 -2.91 -10.53
CA TYR A 517 -11.03 -2.66 -9.20
C TYR A 517 -12.19 -2.21 -8.32
N ASP A 518 -12.51 -3.04 -7.31
CA ASP A 518 -13.64 -2.86 -6.39
C ASP A 518 -13.26 -1.98 -5.19
#